data_AF-A0A940RKK6-F1
#
_entry.id   AF-A0A940RKK6-F1
#
_cell.length_a   1.000
_cell.length_b   1.000
_cell.length_c   1.000
_cell.angle_alpha   90.00
_cell.angle_beta   90.00
_cell.angle_gamma   90.00
#
_symmetry.space_group_name_H-M   'P 1'
#
loop_
_entity.id
_entity.type
_entity.pdbx_description
1 polymer ?
#
loop_
_entity_poly.entity_id
_entity_poly.type
_entity_poly.pdbx_seq_one_letter_code
_entity_poly.pdbx_strand_id
1 'polypeptide(L)' 'MRLAEYRKSLGQTQKQVATALGLKSKGLISMIEAGVRPASLRLALKIERWSQGKVPASEISAEAKALLDHPAEGRA' A
#
# COMPACT_ATOMS: atom_id res chain seq x y z
N MET A 1 9.85 -3.22 -3.67
CA MET A 1 10.24 -2.95 -2.26
C MET A 1 8.98 -3.05 -1.40
N ARG A 2 9.08 -3.61 -0.19
CA ARG A 2 7.93 -3.73 0.74
C ARG A 2 7.68 -2.42 1.47
N LEU A 3 6.43 -2.18 1.90
CA LEU A 3 6.04 -1.00 2.68
C LEU A 3 6.93 -0.78 3.92
N ALA A 4 7.22 -1.85 4.65
CA ALA A 4 8.05 -1.80 5.85
C ALA A 4 9.49 -1.35 5.55
N GLU A 5 10.05 -1.78 4.43
CA GLU A 5 11.41 -1.42 4.01
C GLU A 5 11.46 0.06 3.63
N TYR A 6 10.52 0.52 2.80
CA TYR A 6 10.44 1.92 2.39
C TYR A 6 10.22 2.86 3.58
N ARG A 7 9.32 2.51 4.49
CA ARG A 7 9.11 3.29 5.70
C ARG A 7 10.39 3.38 6.54
N LYS A 8 11.10 2.26 6.73
CA LYS A 8 12.35 2.21 7.49
C LYS A 8 13.45 3.04 6.83
N SER A 9 13.56 3.04 5.49
CA SER A 9 14.53 3.89 4.79
C SER A 9 14.27 5.38 4.96
N LEU A 10 13.01 5.78 5.23
CA LEU A 10 12.65 7.15 5.56
C LEU A 10 12.83 7.50 7.06
N GLY A 11 13.26 6.55 7.90
CA GLY A 11 13.33 6.75 9.36
C GLY A 11 11.97 6.96 10.03
N GLN A 12 10.87 6.54 9.39
CA GLN A 12 9.52 6.83 9.87
C GLN A 12 8.92 5.70 10.72
N THR A 13 8.14 6.09 11.72
CA THR A 13 7.31 5.18 12.50
C THR A 13 6.04 4.81 11.74
N GLN A 14 5.43 3.68 12.08
CA GLN A 14 4.11 3.29 11.51
C GLN A 14 3.04 4.35 11.80
N LYS A 15 3.13 5.06 12.93
CA LYS A 15 2.21 6.14 13.31
C LYS A 15 2.35 7.33 12.37
N GLN A 16 3.57 7.76 12.07
CA GLN A 16 3.81 8.86 11.12
C GLN A 16 3.29 8.53 9.72
N VAL A 17 3.54 7.31 9.24
CA VAL A 17 2.99 6.87 7.94
C VAL A 17 1.47 6.83 7.95
N ALA A 18 0.86 6.30 9.01
CA ALA A 18 -0.60 6.31 9.15
C ALA A 18 -1.17 7.73 9.11
N THR A 19 -0.56 8.68 9.83
CA THR A 19 -0.96 10.10 9.79
C THR A 19 -0.80 10.70 8.39
N ALA A 20 0.32 10.48 7.71
CA ALA A 20 0.54 10.96 6.33
C ALA A 20 -0.50 10.40 5.34
N LEU A 21 -0.97 9.17 5.58
CA LEU A 21 -2.01 8.52 4.78
C LEU A 21 -3.44 8.84 5.25
N GLY A 22 -3.62 9.72 6.24
CA GLY A 22 -4.93 10.11 6.77
C GLY A 22 -5.66 8.97 7.50
N LEU A 23 -4.92 8.01 8.05
CA LEU A 23 -5.46 6.89 8.81
C LEU A 23 -5.56 7.24 10.30
N LYS A 24 -6.64 6.79 10.95
CA LYS A 24 -6.88 7.03 12.39
C LYS A 24 -5.92 6.27 13.32
N SER A 25 -5.26 5.21 12.83
CA SER A 25 -4.44 4.32 13.65
C SER A 25 -3.31 3.68 12.84
N LYS A 26 -2.16 3.47 13.51
CA LYS A 26 -1.03 2.70 12.98
C LYS A 26 -1.33 1.21 12.76
N GLY A 27 -2.40 0.69 13.38
CA GLY A 27 -2.73 -0.73 13.37
C GLY A 27 -2.90 -1.28 11.95
N LEU A 28 -3.53 -0.51 11.06
CA LEU A 28 -3.69 -0.92 9.67
C LEU A 28 -2.35 -1.04 8.94
N ILE A 29 -1.43 -0.10 9.15
CA ILE A 29 -0.07 -0.17 8.60
C ILE A 29 0.65 -1.41 9.12
N SER A 30 0.56 -1.69 10.42
CA SER A 30 1.18 -2.88 11.01
C SER A 30 0.64 -4.18 10.41
N MET A 31 -0.67 -4.30 10.18
CA MET A 31 -1.25 -5.50 9.58
C MET A 31 -0.86 -5.67 8.11
N ILE A 32 -0.74 -4.57 7.36
CA ILE A 32 -0.27 -4.60 5.96
C ILE A 32 1.20 -5.03 5.92
N GLU A 33 2.04 -4.44 6.76
CA GLU A 33 3.47 -4.77 6.82
C GLU A 33 3.75 -6.22 7.25
N ALA A 34 2.90 -6.77 8.13
CA ALA A 34 2.99 -8.16 8.57
C ALA A 34 2.38 -9.15 7.56
N GLY A 35 1.75 -8.68 6.48
CA GLY A 35 1.04 -9.54 5.53
C GLY A 35 -0.26 -10.16 6.06
N VAL A 36 -0.71 -9.75 7.24
CA VAL A 36 -1.93 -10.27 7.90
C VAL A 36 -3.19 -9.80 7.19
N ARG A 37 -3.17 -8.56 6.69
CA ARG A 37 -4.31 -7.96 5.99
C ARG A 37 -3.84 -7.17 4.77
N PRO A 38 -4.31 -7.51 3.55
CA PRO A 38 -4.04 -6.69 2.39
C PRO A 38 -4.71 -5.32 2.50
N ALA A 39 -4.09 -4.31 1.91
CA ALA A 39 -4.68 -3.00 1.75
C ALA A 39 -5.87 -3.06 0.79
N SER A 40 -6.90 -2.25 1.04
CA SER A 40 -7.92 -1.97 0.03
C SER A 40 -7.30 -1.28 -1.17
N LEU A 41 -7.88 -1.42 -2.36
CA LEU A 41 -7.36 -0.80 -3.59
C LEU A 41 -7.12 0.71 -3.41
N ARG A 42 -8.09 1.42 -2.84
CA ARG A 42 -7.97 2.87 -2.58
C ARG A 42 -6.76 3.21 -1.69
N LEU A 43 -6.51 2.43 -0.63
CA LEU A 43 -5.39 2.68 0.25
C LEU A 43 -4.06 2.31 -0.42
N ALA A 44 -4.04 1.22 -1.19
CA ALA A 44 -2.85 0.80 -1.92
C ALA A 44 -2.40 1.83 -2.95
N LEU A 45 -3.33 2.38 -3.73
CA LEU A 45 -3.05 3.48 -4.66
C LEU A 45 -2.56 4.75 -3.94
N LYS A 46 -3.08 5.02 -2.73
CA LYS A 46 -2.61 6.15 -1.91
C LYS A 46 -1.18 5.93 -1.42
N ILE A 47 -0.84 4.71 -1.00
CA ILE A 47 0.51 4.33 -0.57
C ILE A 47 1.49 4.39 -1.75
N GLU A 48 1.08 3.90 -2.92
CA GLU A 48 1.89 3.96 -4.13
C GLU A 48 2.22 5.41 -4.51
N ARG A 49 1.21 6.29 -4.53
CA ARG A 49 1.42 7.73 -4.76
C ARG A 49 2.32 8.37 -3.71
N TRP A 50 2.08 8.08 -2.44
CA TRP A 50 2.88 8.60 -1.32
C TRP A 50 4.34 8.12 -1.40
N SER A 51 4.57 6.89 -1.85
CA SER A 51 5.89 6.31 -2.03
C SER A 51 6.51 6.59 -3.40
N GLN A 52 5.88 7.41 -4.25
CA GLN A 52 6.33 7.70 -5.61
C GLN A 52 6.62 6.43 -6.43
N GLY A 53 5.74 5.43 -6.30
CA GLY A 53 5.86 4.14 -6.98
C GLY A 53 6.88 3.17 -6.39
N LYS A 54 7.60 3.53 -5.30
CA LYS A 54 8.57 2.62 -4.67
C LYS A 54 7.90 1.42 -3.98
N VAL A 55 6.65 1.59 -3.53
CA VAL A 55 5.79 0.53 -3.03
C VAL A 55 4.62 0.37 -4.00
N PRO A 56 4.68 -0.59 -4.94
CA PRO A 56 3.61 -0.81 -5.91
C PRO A 56 2.30 -1.22 -5.23
N ALA A 57 1.17 -0.74 -5.74
CA ALA A 57 -0.14 -1.05 -5.16
C ALA A 57 -0.45 -2.57 -5.21
N SER A 58 0.01 -3.25 -6.25
CA SER A 58 -0.14 -4.70 -6.45
C SER A 58 0.60 -5.56 -5.43
N GLU A 59 1.66 -5.03 -4.81
CA GLU A 59 2.41 -5.74 -3.78
C GLU A 59 1.67 -5.78 -2.43
N ILE A 60 0.73 -4.86 -2.21
CA ILE A 60 0.04 -4.70 -0.93
C ILE A 60 -1.47 -4.84 -1.02
N SER A 61 -2.04 -4.96 -2.22
CA SER A 61 -3.47 -5.17 -2.44
C SER A 61 -3.71 -6.29 -3.44
N ALA A 62 -4.48 -7.29 -3.00
CA ALA A 62 -4.90 -8.39 -3.86
C ALA A 62 -5.74 -7.91 -5.05
N GLU A 63 -6.58 -6.88 -4.84
CA GLU A 63 -7.42 -6.30 -5.89
C GLU A 63 -6.57 -5.56 -6.94
N ALA A 64 -5.60 -4.76 -6.51
CA ALA A 64 -4.67 -4.10 -7.43
C ALA A 64 -3.86 -5.12 -8.23
N LYS A 65 -3.45 -6.23 -7.60
CA LYS A 65 -2.77 -7.33 -8.27
C LYS A 65 -3.65 -7.99 -9.33
N ALA A 66 -4.89 -8.33 -8.98
CA ALA A 66 -5.84 -8.93 -9.91
C ALA A 66 -6.10 -8.05 -11.14
N LEU A 67 -6.18 -6.72 -10.97
CA LEU A 67 -6.34 -5.78 -12.09
C LEU A 67 -5.13 -5.70 -13.02
N LEU A 68 -3.92 -5.93 -12.51
CA LEU A 68 -2.71 -6.00 -13.34
C LEU A 68 -2.58 -7.33 -14.06
N ASP A 69 -2.93 -8.44 -13.38
CA ASP A 69 -2.86 -9.79 -13.95
C ASP A 69 -3.95 -10.00 -15.02
N HIS A 70 -5.10 -9.34 -14.84
CA HIS A 70 -6.22 -9.36 -15.77
C HIS A 70 -6.67 -7.92 -16.06
N PRO A 71 -5.90 -7.17 -16.87
CA PRO A 71 -6.33 -5.85 -17.30
C PRO A 71 -7.65 -6.04 -18.05
N ALA A 72 -8.72 -5.43 -17.55
CA ALA A 72 -10.05 -5.57 -18.14
C ALA A 72 -9.94 -5.40 -19.66
N GLU A 73 -10.20 -6.49 -20.39
CA GLU A 73 -10.15 -6.48 -21.85
C GLU A 73 -11.05 -5.35 -22.34
N GLY A 74 -10.51 -4.56 -23.26
CA GLY A 74 -11.02 -3.25 -23.63
C GLY A 74 -12.53 -3.23 -23.80
N ARG A 75 -13.18 -2.32 -23.08
CA ARG A 75 -14.48 -1.81 -23.51
C ARG A 75 -14.24 -1.03 -24.82
N ALA A 76 -14.32 -1.76 -25.93
CA ALA A 76 -14.57 -1.22 -27.25
C ALA A 76 -15.98 -0.62 -27.32
#